data_AF-A0AAE0L614-F1
#
_entry.id   AF-A0AAE0L614-F1
#
_cell.length_a   1.000
_cell.length_b   1.000
_cell.length_c   1.000
_cell.angle_alpha   90.00
_cell.angle_beta   90.00
_cell.angle_gamma   90.00
#
_symmetry.space_group_name_H-M   'P 1'
#
loop_
_entity.id
_entity.type
_entity.pdbx_description
1 polymer ?
#
loop_
_entity_poly.entity_id
_entity_poly.type
_entity_poly.pdbx_seq_one_letter_code
_entity_poly.pdbx_strand_id
1 'polypeptide(L)'
;GMNFVAGLILMHLEEDSAFCVLVMLMDVCCLRGMYLPDMALLQLRLKLLTRLIQIHAPRLAEHLEAAGADVMIFASPWLLGIFSSEFTVNFSGRVMDMVLHYRSYSVVMRACLALLLESEEELLQKEDFESIFCFLKSEIPLWSRDKLNKVSLQEDERRGVWAGWWMP
;
A
#
# COMPACT_ATOMS: atom_id res chain seq x y z
N GLY A 1 -11.38 -6.98 3.70
CA GLY A 1 -9.95 -6.68 3.84
C GLY A 1 -9.21 -7.87 4.41
N MET A 2 -9.43 -8.18 5.70
CA MET A 2 -8.77 -9.28 6.41
C MET A 2 -8.88 -10.65 5.71
N ASN A 3 -10.02 -10.95 5.09
CA ASN A 3 -10.24 -12.16 4.30
C ASN A 3 -9.25 -12.31 3.13
N PHE A 4 -8.90 -11.22 2.46
CA PHE A 4 -7.93 -11.25 1.35
C PHE A 4 -6.51 -11.50 1.86
N VAL A 5 -6.14 -10.90 3.00
CA VAL A 5 -4.86 -11.16 3.67
C VAL A 5 -4.75 -12.62 4.09
N ALA A 6 -5.78 -13.16 4.74
CA ALA A 6 -5.83 -14.58 5.11
C ALA A 6 -5.74 -15.50 3.88
N GLY A 7 -6.50 -15.18 2.83
CA GLY A 7 -6.48 -15.92 1.57
C GLY A 7 -5.09 -15.92 0.91
N LEU A 8 -4.39 -14.79 0.89
CA LEU A 8 -3.03 -14.68 0.35
C LEU A 8 -2.06 -15.60 1.10
N ILE A 9 -2.16 -15.67 2.43
CA ILE A 9 -1.30 -16.52 3.26
C ILE A 9 -1.62 -18.00 3.04
N LEU A 10 -2.91 -18.36 2.98
CA LEU A 10 -3.37 -19.73 2.73
C LEU A 10 -2.99 -20.27 1.35
N MET A 11 -2.71 -19.41 0.37
CA MET A 11 -2.17 -19.86 -0.92
C MET A 11 -0.74 -20.43 -0.81
N HIS A 12 0.00 -20.11 0.27
CA HIS A 12 1.41 -20.46 0.43
C HIS A 12 1.70 -21.37 1.62
N LEU A 13 0.77 -21.46 2.59
CA LEU A 13 0.95 -22.19 3.84
C LEU A 13 -0.26 -23.08 4.13
N GLU A 14 -0.03 -24.16 4.87
CA GLU A 14 -1.10 -24.96 5.47
C GLU A 14 -1.88 -24.15 6.52
N GLU A 15 -3.12 -24.53 6.78
CA GLU A 15 -4.08 -23.78 7.61
C GLU A 15 -3.52 -23.40 9.00
N ASP A 16 -2.91 -24.34 9.71
CA ASP A 16 -2.35 -24.10 11.06
C ASP A 16 -1.23 -23.05 11.04
N SER A 17 -0.36 -23.13 10.03
CA SER A 17 0.74 -22.18 9.85
C SER A 17 0.22 -20.82 9.38
N ALA A 18 -0.76 -20.80 8.49
CA ALA A 18 -1.39 -19.58 8.00
C ALA A 18 -2.09 -18.83 9.14
N PHE A 19 -2.77 -19.54 10.04
CA PHE A 19 -3.37 -18.95 11.24
C PHE A 19 -2.31 -18.32 12.15
N CYS A 20 -1.19 -19.01 12.40
CA CYS A 20 -0.10 -18.48 13.22
C CYS A 20 0.50 -17.20 12.61
N VAL A 21 0.70 -17.17 11.29
CA VAL A 21 1.18 -15.97 10.58
C VAL A 21 0.15 -14.84 10.66
N LEU A 22 -1.13 -15.13 10.49
CA LEU A 22 -2.18 -14.13 10.59
C LEU A 22 -2.24 -13.51 11.99
N VAL A 23 -2.14 -14.31 13.05
CA VAL A 23 -2.05 -13.81 14.44
C VAL A 23 -0.82 -12.92 14.62
N MET A 24 0.34 -13.34 14.11
CA MET A 24 1.56 -12.54 14.15
C MET A 24 1.39 -11.19 13.44
N LEU A 25 0.73 -11.16 12.27
CA LEU A 25 0.43 -9.90 11.57
C LEU A 25 -0.52 -9.00 12.39
N MET A 26 -1.53 -9.58 13.03
CA MET A 26 -2.49 -8.84 13.85
C MET A 26 -1.82 -8.15 15.03
N ASP A 27 -0.93 -8.86 15.72
CA ASP A 27 -0.32 -8.38 16.96
C ASP A 27 1.00 -7.64 16.71
N VAL A 28 1.96 -8.29 16.05
CA VAL A 28 3.33 -7.74 15.87
C VAL A 28 3.34 -6.61 14.84
N CYS A 29 2.65 -6.77 13.72
CA CYS A 29 2.59 -5.74 12.67
C CYS A 29 1.49 -4.70 12.91
N CYS A 30 0.82 -4.74 14.08
CA CYS A 30 -0.28 -3.84 14.45
C CYS A 30 -1.40 -3.80 13.39
N LEU A 31 -1.65 -4.90 12.68
CA LEU A 31 -2.67 -4.95 11.63
C LEU A 31 -4.08 -4.95 12.23
N ARG A 32 -4.26 -5.46 13.46
CA ARG A 32 -5.55 -5.50 14.16
C ARG A 32 -6.22 -4.12 14.25
N GLY A 33 -5.45 -3.08 14.56
CA GLY A 33 -5.97 -1.72 14.68
C GLY A 33 -6.59 -1.18 13.38
N MET A 34 -6.18 -1.70 12.22
CA MET A 34 -6.73 -1.31 10.91
C MET A 34 -8.16 -1.83 10.69
N TYR A 35 -8.56 -2.88 11.40
CA TYR A 35 -9.85 -3.55 11.23
C TYR A 35 -10.81 -3.30 12.40
N LEU A 36 -10.49 -2.40 13.33
CA LEU A 36 -11.41 -2.00 14.38
C LEU A 36 -12.62 -1.25 13.79
N PRO A 37 -13.83 -1.34 14.38
CA PRO A 37 -15.03 -0.72 13.84
C PRO A 37 -14.94 0.80 13.68
N ASP A 38 -14.16 1.47 14.52
CA ASP A 38 -13.93 2.92 14.46
C ASP A 38 -12.99 3.34 13.31
N MET A 39 -12.28 2.38 12.71
CA MET A 39 -11.27 2.57 11.68
C MET A 39 -10.21 3.63 12.02
N ALA A 40 -9.96 3.90 13.31
CA ALA A 40 -9.15 5.03 13.74
C ALA A 40 -7.71 4.94 13.22
N LEU A 41 -7.10 3.75 13.27
CA LEU A 41 -5.74 3.54 12.76
C LEU A 41 -5.68 3.62 11.23
N LEU A 42 -6.71 3.14 10.53
CA LEU A 42 -6.80 3.28 9.08
C LEU A 42 -6.85 4.76 8.69
N GLN A 43 -7.72 5.54 9.33
CA GLN A 43 -7.84 6.98 9.10
C GLN A 43 -6.52 7.72 9.38
N LEU A 44 -5.83 7.35 10.46
CA LEU A 44 -4.50 7.89 10.75
C LEU A 44 -3.50 7.58 9.63
N ARG A 45 -3.45 6.32 9.17
CA ARG A 45 -2.53 5.92 8.09
C ARG A 45 -2.87 6.59 6.77
N LEU A 46 -4.15 6.73 6.42
CA LEU A 46 -4.56 7.48 5.22
C LEU A 46 -4.10 8.94 5.28
N LYS A 47 -4.29 9.62 6.42
CA LYS A 47 -3.78 10.98 6.62
C LYS A 47 -2.25 11.05 6.49
N LEU A 48 -1.54 10.07 7.03
CA LEU A 48 -0.08 9.97 6.85
C LEU A 48 0.29 9.78 5.38
N LEU A 49 -0.43 8.94 4.64
CA LEU A 49 -0.20 8.76 3.20
C LEU A 49 -0.44 10.06 2.43
N THR A 50 -1.53 10.78 2.71
CA THR A 50 -1.80 12.10 2.12
C THR A 50 -0.65 13.08 2.37
N ARG A 51 -0.11 13.13 3.59
CA ARG A 51 1.04 13.99 3.90
C ARG A 51 2.31 13.54 3.19
N LEU A 52 2.56 12.23 3.07
CA LEU A 52 3.70 11.72 2.32
C LEU A 52 3.61 12.10 0.83
N ILE A 53 2.42 12.01 0.22
CA ILE A 53 2.22 12.45 -1.17
C ILE A 53 2.50 13.94 -1.29
N GLN A 54 2.00 14.78 -0.38
CA GLN A 54 2.26 16.22 -0.39
C GLN A 54 3.75 16.58 -0.26
N ILE A 55 4.51 15.81 0.52
CA ILE A 55 5.95 16.04 0.70
C ILE A 55 6.74 15.61 -0.53
N HIS A 56 6.41 14.45 -1.12
CA HIS A 56 7.23 13.82 -2.15
C HIS A 56 6.77 14.11 -3.59
N ALA A 57 5.49 14.40 -3.80
CA ALA A 57 4.87 14.75 -5.08
C ALA A 57 3.79 15.83 -4.86
N PRO A 58 4.20 17.07 -4.53
CA PRO A 58 3.26 18.15 -4.21
C PRO A 58 2.32 18.47 -5.38
N ARG A 59 2.81 18.36 -6.62
CA ARG A 59 1.99 18.56 -7.84
C ARG A 59 0.88 17.52 -7.95
N LEU A 60 1.21 16.25 -7.70
CA LEU A 60 0.22 15.19 -7.67
C LEU A 60 -0.79 15.40 -6.54
N ALA A 61 -0.34 15.79 -5.35
CA ALA A 61 -1.23 16.04 -4.23
C ALA A 61 -2.26 17.14 -4.53
N GLU A 62 -1.81 18.27 -5.06
CA GLU A 62 -2.69 19.38 -5.46
C GLU A 62 -3.67 18.96 -6.56
N HIS A 63 -3.20 18.18 -7.54
CA HIS A 63 -4.03 17.68 -8.62
C HIS A 63 -5.12 16.71 -8.13
N LEU A 64 -4.78 15.76 -7.27
CA LEU A 64 -5.75 14.84 -6.66
C LEU A 64 -6.80 15.59 -5.84
N GLU A 65 -6.39 16.60 -5.07
CA GLU A 65 -7.29 17.44 -4.29
C GLU A 65 -8.23 18.26 -5.20
N ALA A 66 -7.69 18.89 -6.25
CA ALA A 66 -8.48 19.66 -7.22
C ALA A 66 -9.49 18.78 -7.98
N ALA A 67 -9.13 17.54 -8.29
CA ALA A 67 -10.00 16.57 -8.93
C ALA A 67 -11.03 15.93 -7.97
N GLY A 68 -10.94 16.19 -6.65
CA GLY A 68 -11.80 15.56 -5.64
C GLY A 68 -11.49 14.08 -5.36
N ALA A 69 -10.29 13.61 -5.74
CA ALA A 69 -9.83 12.25 -5.54
C ALA A 69 -9.22 12.07 -4.13
N ASP A 70 -10.09 11.93 -3.12
CA ASP A 70 -9.66 11.65 -1.75
C ASP A 70 -8.87 10.32 -1.68
N VAL A 71 -7.68 10.37 -1.06
CA VAL A 71 -6.79 9.22 -0.82
C VAL A 71 -7.53 8.06 -0.16
N MET A 72 -8.50 8.33 0.71
CA MET A 72 -9.32 7.32 1.36
C MET A 72 -10.05 6.43 0.34
N ILE A 73 -10.52 6.98 -0.79
CA ILE A 73 -11.38 6.27 -1.73
C ILE A 73 -10.61 5.14 -2.44
N PHE A 74 -9.38 5.41 -2.88
CA PHE A 74 -8.58 4.44 -3.63
C PHE A 74 -7.58 3.67 -2.75
N ALA A 75 -7.04 4.26 -1.68
CA ALA A 75 -5.97 3.62 -0.91
C ALA A 75 -6.49 2.71 0.22
N SER A 76 -7.74 2.87 0.68
CA SER A 76 -8.29 2.01 1.74
C SER A 76 -8.25 0.51 1.39
N PRO A 77 -8.66 0.07 0.18
CA PRO A 77 -8.51 -1.33 -0.24
C PRO A 77 -7.05 -1.80 -0.23
N TRP A 78 -6.11 -0.98 -0.68
CA TRP A 78 -4.68 -1.32 -0.72
C TRP A 78 -4.13 -1.56 0.68
N LEU A 79 -4.43 -0.65 1.61
CA LEU A 79 -4.02 -0.77 3.00
C LEU A 79 -4.68 -1.97 3.69
N LEU A 80 -6.01 -2.08 3.61
CA LEU A 80 -6.75 -3.14 4.29
C LEU A 80 -6.54 -4.53 3.68
N GLY A 81 -6.12 -4.62 2.43
CA GLY A 81 -5.83 -5.87 1.75
C GLY A 81 -4.35 -6.22 1.69
N ILE A 82 -3.43 -5.31 2.04
CA ILE A 82 -2.00 -5.45 1.68
C ILE A 82 -1.90 -5.77 0.18
N PHE A 83 -2.61 -4.97 -0.62
CA PHE A 83 -2.77 -5.10 -2.08
C PHE A 83 -3.48 -6.36 -2.60
N SER A 84 -3.68 -7.39 -1.77
CA SER A 84 -4.22 -8.69 -2.20
C SER A 84 -5.65 -8.68 -2.76
N SER A 85 -6.41 -7.60 -2.55
CA SER A 85 -7.76 -7.47 -3.10
C SER A 85 -7.80 -6.98 -4.55
N GLU A 86 -6.79 -6.24 -5.00
CA GLU A 86 -6.81 -5.56 -6.31
C GLU A 86 -5.61 -5.90 -7.18
N PHE A 87 -4.49 -6.31 -6.60
CA PHE A 87 -3.25 -6.62 -7.31
C PHE A 87 -3.05 -8.12 -7.46
N THR A 88 -2.15 -8.49 -8.39
CA THR A 88 -1.77 -9.88 -8.59
C THR A 88 -1.21 -10.52 -7.31
N VAL A 89 -1.41 -11.83 -7.16
CA VAL A 89 -0.88 -12.63 -6.03
C VAL A 89 0.64 -12.48 -5.93
N ASN A 90 1.35 -12.40 -7.06
CA ASN A 90 2.80 -12.24 -7.08
C ASN A 90 3.27 -10.91 -6.45
N PHE A 91 2.60 -9.80 -6.76
CA PHE A 91 2.95 -8.50 -6.18
C PHE A 91 2.59 -8.47 -4.69
N SER A 92 1.37 -8.87 -4.37
CA SER A 92 0.87 -8.87 -2.98
C SER A 92 1.67 -9.80 -2.08
N GLY A 93 2.08 -10.97 -2.60
CA GLY A 93 2.96 -11.92 -1.92
C GLY A 93 4.33 -11.33 -1.60
N ARG A 94 4.93 -10.55 -2.52
CA ARG A 94 6.21 -9.88 -2.25
C ARG A 94 6.11 -8.78 -1.20
N VAL A 95 5.04 -7.98 -1.25
CA VAL A 95 4.78 -6.99 -0.20
C VAL A 95 4.60 -7.70 1.15
N MET A 96 3.89 -8.84 1.16
CA MET A 96 3.74 -9.68 2.34
C MET A 96 5.10 -10.20 2.85
N ASP A 97 5.95 -10.74 1.99
CA ASP A 97 7.29 -11.23 2.36
C ASP A 97 8.12 -10.14 3.03
N MET A 98 8.07 -8.91 2.51
CA MET A 98 8.74 -7.75 3.11
C MET A 98 8.12 -7.36 4.45
N VAL A 99 6.80 -7.37 4.58
CA VAL A 99 6.11 -7.13 5.87
C VAL A 99 6.53 -8.18 6.90
N LEU A 100 6.62 -9.46 6.52
CA LEU A 100 7.05 -10.55 7.40
C LEU A 100 8.53 -10.43 7.78
N HIS A 101 9.40 -10.08 6.81
CA HIS A 101 10.83 -9.90 7.03
C HIS A 101 11.13 -8.74 8.00
N TYR A 102 10.56 -7.56 7.74
CA TYR A 102 10.77 -6.36 8.56
C TYR A 102 9.88 -6.29 9.80
N ARG A 103 8.88 -7.18 9.91
CA ARG A 103 7.84 -7.16 10.97
C ARG A 103 7.18 -5.79 11.13
N SER A 104 6.95 -5.10 10.01
CA SER A 104 6.43 -3.74 10.02
C SER A 104 5.43 -3.51 8.90
N TYR A 105 4.30 -2.91 9.26
CA TYR A 105 3.32 -2.45 8.30
C TYR A 105 3.77 -1.22 7.50
N SER A 106 4.83 -0.51 7.93
CA SER A 106 5.36 0.64 7.18
C SER A 106 5.77 0.28 5.74
N VAL A 107 6.09 -0.98 5.48
CA VAL A 107 6.32 -1.52 4.12
C VAL A 107 5.12 -1.26 3.21
N VAL A 108 3.89 -1.48 3.69
CA VAL A 108 2.66 -1.29 2.89
C VAL A 108 2.46 0.19 2.54
N MET A 109 2.72 1.08 3.50
CA MET A 109 2.66 2.54 3.30
C MET A 109 3.66 3.01 2.24
N ARG A 110 4.87 2.46 2.28
CA ARG A 110 5.94 2.78 1.32
C ARG A 110 5.63 2.26 -0.07
N ALA A 111 5.11 1.03 -0.17
CA ALA A 111 4.63 0.50 -1.44
C ALA A 111 3.52 1.36 -2.05
N CYS A 112 2.56 1.86 -1.24
CA CYS A 112 1.52 2.78 -1.71
C CYS A 112 2.12 4.06 -2.28
N LEU A 113 3.02 4.70 -1.54
CA LEU A 113 3.68 5.93 -1.99
C LEU A 113 4.48 5.68 -3.27
N ALA A 114 5.27 4.61 -3.31
CA ALA A 114 6.09 4.28 -4.48
C ALA A 114 5.24 4.01 -5.73
N LEU A 115 4.07 3.37 -5.61
CA LEU A 115 3.12 3.22 -6.72
C LEU A 115 2.65 4.58 -7.26
N LEU A 116 2.31 5.51 -6.36
CA LEU A 116 1.83 6.84 -6.73
C LEU A 116 2.92 7.70 -7.37
N LEU A 117 4.16 7.63 -6.85
CA LEU A 117 5.30 8.33 -7.44
C LEU A 117 5.65 7.78 -8.83
N GLU A 118 5.62 6.46 -9.00
CA GLU A 118 5.87 5.83 -10.30
C GLU A 118 4.77 6.15 -11.33
N SER A 119 3.55 6.45 -10.87
CA SER A 119 2.42 6.84 -11.73
C SER A 119 2.18 8.34 -11.83
N GLU A 120 3.05 9.18 -11.25
CA GLU A 120 2.80 10.62 -11.13
C GLU A 120 2.52 11.28 -12.49
N GLU A 121 3.35 11.02 -13.50
CA GLU A 121 3.18 11.64 -14.82
C GLU A 121 1.87 11.21 -15.52
N GLU A 122 1.48 9.94 -15.35
CA GLU A 122 0.28 9.38 -15.96
C GLU A 122 -0.98 9.89 -15.25
N LEU A 123 -0.92 10.06 -13.92
CA LEU A 123 -1.99 10.62 -13.11
C LEU A 123 -2.21 12.11 -13.39
N LEU A 124 -1.15 12.89 -13.55
CA LEU A 124 -1.25 14.32 -13.88
C LEU A 124 -1.88 14.61 -15.25
N GLN A 125 -1.97 13.61 -16.13
CA GLN A 125 -2.65 13.72 -17.43
C GLN A 125 -4.15 13.43 -17.37
N LYS A 126 -4.66 12.92 -16.24
CA LYS A 126 -6.09 12.64 -16.05
C LYS A 126 -6.76 13.92 -15.56
N GLU A 127 -7.93 14.28 -16.08
CA GLU A 127 -8.53 15.59 -15.81
C GLU A 127 -9.57 15.55 -14.68
N ASP A 128 -10.16 14.39 -14.41
CA ASP A 128 -11.30 14.24 -13.50
C ASP A 128 -11.15 13.04 -12.55
N PHE A 129 -12.00 13.03 -11.52
CA PHE A 129 -12.05 11.97 -10.53
C PHE A 129 -12.20 10.57 -11.16
N GLU A 130 -13.09 10.42 -12.15
CA GLU A 130 -13.43 9.12 -12.72
C GLU A 130 -12.23 8.51 -13.47
N SER A 131 -11.54 9.31 -14.28
CA SER A 131 -10.36 8.91 -15.03
C SER A 131 -9.18 8.58 -14.11
N ILE A 132 -8.96 9.36 -13.05
CA ILE A 132 -7.98 9.06 -12.00
C ILE A 132 -8.32 7.74 -11.31
N PHE A 133 -9.55 7.60 -10.84
CA PHE A 133 -9.99 6.42 -10.11
C PHE A 133 -9.93 5.15 -10.98
N CYS A 134 -10.33 5.24 -12.25
CA CYS A 134 -10.26 4.15 -13.21
C CYS A 134 -8.82 3.72 -13.45
N PHE A 135 -7.89 4.68 -13.61
CA PHE A 135 -6.47 4.41 -13.76
C PHE A 135 -5.89 3.68 -12.54
N LEU A 136 -6.17 4.18 -11.33
CA LEU A 136 -5.70 3.58 -10.07
C LEU A 136 -6.25 2.15 -9.86
N LYS A 137 -7.52 1.92 -10.24
CA LYS A 137 -8.22 0.63 -10.06
C LYS A 137 -7.90 -0.41 -11.13
N SER A 138 -7.69 0.02 -12.37
CA SER A 138 -7.69 -0.88 -13.53
C SER A 138 -6.34 -0.96 -14.22
N GLU A 139 -5.60 0.15 -14.31
CA GLU A 139 -4.33 0.17 -15.04
C GLU A 139 -3.15 -0.21 -14.14
N ILE A 140 -3.04 0.40 -12.96
CA ILE A 140 -1.93 0.12 -12.03
C ILE A 140 -1.82 -1.37 -11.67
N PRO A 141 -2.91 -2.07 -11.30
CA PRO A 141 -2.80 -3.48 -10.93
C PRO A 141 -2.44 -4.40 -12.10
N LEU A 142 -2.65 -3.95 -13.34
CA LEU A 142 -2.33 -4.66 -14.58
C LEU A 142 -0.93 -4.32 -15.12
N TRP A 143 -0.16 -3.47 -14.44
CA TRP A 143 1.22 -3.18 -14.82
C TRP A 143 2.05 -4.45 -14.95
N SER A 144 3.04 -4.39 -15.84
CA SER A 144 3.95 -5.51 -16.03
C SER A 144 4.64 -5.88 -14.72
N ARG A 145 4.93 -7.17 -14.56
CA ARG A 145 5.63 -7.68 -13.38
C ARG A 145 6.91 -6.89 -13.10
N ASP A 146 7.66 -6.52 -14.14
CA ASP A 146 8.90 -5.77 -13.99
C ASP A 146 8.68 -4.34 -13.47
N LYS A 147 7.61 -3.66 -13.91
CA LYS A 147 7.25 -2.31 -13.39
C LYS A 147 6.85 -2.40 -11.92
N LEU A 148 5.96 -3.33 -11.56
CA LEU A 148 5.54 -3.55 -10.16
C LEU A 148 6.69 -3.99 -9.24
N ASN A 149 7.65 -4.75 -9.75
CA ASN A 149 8.81 -5.20 -8.97
C ASN A 149 9.72 -4.05 -8.56
N LYS A 150 9.94 -3.08 -9.46
CA LYS A 150 10.76 -1.90 -9.15
C LYS A 150 10.20 -1.09 -7.98
N VAL A 151 8.87 -1.00 -7.89
CA VAL A 151 8.16 -0.30 -6.82
C VAL A 151 8.43 -0.93 -5.45
N SER A 152 8.54 -2.26 -5.38
CA SER A 152 8.83 -2.98 -4.13
C SER A 152 10.31 -2.97 -3.72
N LEU A 153 11.24 -2.77 -4.66
CA LEU A 153 12.69 -2.98 -4.45
C LEU A 153 13.53 -1.70 -4.30
N GLN A 154 12.96 -0.52 -4.52
CA GLN A 154 13.72 0.75 -4.44
C GLN A 154 14.22 1.13 -3.03
N GLU A 155 13.94 0.34 -1.99
CA GLU A 155 14.43 0.59 -0.63
C GLU A 155 15.90 0.24 -0.40
N ASP A 156 16.46 -0.77 -1.07
CA ASP A 156 17.82 -1.22 -0.74
C ASP A 156 18.92 -0.24 -1.20
N GLU A 157 18.68 0.51 -2.28
CA GLU A 157 19.63 1.52 -2.79
C GLU A 157 19.46 2.92 -2.15
N ARG A 158 18.31 3.22 -1.54
CA ARG A 158 18.04 4.53 -0.93
C ARG A 158 18.29 4.59 0.58
N ARG A 159 19.09 3.64 1.12
CA ARG A 159 19.48 3.58 2.55
C ARG A 159 20.08 4.89 3.11
N GLY A 160 20.56 5.80 2.27
CA GLY A 160 21.06 7.12 2.71
C GLY A 160 19.97 8.18 2.98
N VAL A 161 18.82 8.14 2.29
CA VAL A 161 17.80 9.20 2.38
C VAL A 161 16.84 8.96 3.55
N TRP A 162 16.64 7.69 3.91
CA TRP A 162 15.63 7.30 4.90
C TRP A 162 16.22 6.99 6.28
N ALA A 163 17.55 7.04 6.45
CA ALA A 163 18.24 6.70 7.71
C ALA A 163 17.77 7.51 8.93
N GLY A 164 17.23 8.72 8.73
CA GLY A 164 16.72 9.58 9.81
C GLY A 164 15.33 9.25 10.34
N TRP A 165 14.62 8.29 9.75
CA TRP A 165 13.22 7.98 10.08
C TRP A 165 13.06 6.77 11.02
N TRP A 166 14.16 6.13 11.43
CA TRP A 166 14.17 4.78 12.01
C TRP A 166 14.27 4.68 13.54
N MET A 167 14.23 5.77 14.30
CA MET A 167 14.24 5.68 15.77
C MET A 167 13.01 6.36 16.39
N PRO A 168 12.29 5.68 17.29
CA PRO A 168 11.59 6.40 18.36
C PRO A 168 12.58 7.12 19.28
#